data_AF-A0A950Q7Z5-F1
#
_entry.id   AF-A0A950Q7Z5-F1
#
_cell.length_a   1.000
_cell.length_b   1.000
_cell.length_c   1.000
_cell.angle_alpha   90.00
_cell.angle_beta   90.00
_cell.angle_gamma   90.00
#
_symmetry.space_group_name_H-M   'P 1'
#
loop_
_entity.id
_entity.type
_entity.pdbx_description
1 polymer ?
#
loop_
_entity_poly.entity_id
_entity_poly.type
_entity_poly.pdbx_seq_one_letter_code
_entity_poly.pdbx_strand_id
1 'polypeptide(L)' 'QYHIPSAEAKRSFYAGIVKGAPDVTLTVIPDARHFAMYDQPQAVNSAIADFLSKVTPNK' A
#
# COMPACT_ATOMS: atom_id res chain seq x y z
N GLN A 1 9.44 24.08 -9.40
CA GLN A 1 8.54 22.96 -9.77
C GLN A 1 8.89 21.78 -8.88
N TYR A 2 7.97 21.31 -8.04
CA TYR A 2 8.23 20.12 -7.22
C TYR A 2 8.09 18.87 -8.10
N HIS A 3 9.08 17.99 -8.09
CA HIS A 3 8.98 16.70 -8.76
C HIS A 3 8.14 15.77 -7.87
N ILE A 4 6.90 15.52 -8.26
CA ILE A 4 6.05 14.50 -7.63
C ILE A 4 6.43 13.16 -8.28
N PRO A 5 7.02 12.20 -7.53
CA PRO A 5 7.41 10.93 -8.12
C PRO A 5 6.19 10.13 -8.59
N SER A 6 6.36 9.35 -9.66
CA SER A 6 5.32 8.44 -10.14
C SER A 6 4.91 7.42 -9.06
N ALA A 7 3.74 6.81 -9.19
CA ALA A 7 3.30 5.74 -8.30
C ALA A 7 4.31 4.56 -8.28
N GLU A 8 4.88 4.24 -9.44
CA GLU A 8 5.91 3.21 -9.57
C GLU A 8 7.22 3.60 -8.88
N ALA A 9 7.69 4.85 -9.04
CA ALA A 9 8.89 5.33 -8.35
C ALA A 9 8.72 5.28 -6.82
N LYS A 10 7.54 5.67 -6.32
CA LYS A 10 7.19 5.54 -4.89
C LYS A 10 7.20 4.08 -4.44
N ARG A 11 6.59 3.18 -5.22
CA ARG A 11 6.57 1.75 -4.91
C ARG A 11 7.98 1.16 -4.84
N SER A 12 8.84 1.46 -5.81
CA SER A 12 10.23 0.97 -5.85
C SER A 12 11.06 1.49 -4.67
N PHE A 13 10.86 2.76 -4.29
CA PHE A 13 11.51 3.33 -3.11
C PHE A 13 11.13 2.56 -1.83
N TYR A 14 9.83 2.36 -1.57
CA TYR A 14 9.37 1.61 -0.40
C TYR A 14 9.74 0.12 -0.46
N ALA A 15 9.77 -0.49 -1.65
CA ALA A 15 10.26 -1.86 -1.84
C ALA A 15 11.73 -2.00 -1.42
N GLY A 16 12.56 -0.97 -1.68
CA GLY A 16 13.93 -0.92 -1.19
C GLY A 16 14.04 -0.89 0.34
N ILE A 17 13.18 -0.12 1.01
CA ILE A 17 13.14 -0.01 2.48
C ILE A 17 12.77 -1.36 3.11
N VAL A 18 11.78 -2.06 2.55
CA VAL A 18 11.27 -3.31 3.13
C VAL A 18 11.99 -4.56 2.63
N LYS A 19 13.08 -4.42 1.86
CA LYS A 19 13.81 -5.54 1.23
C LYS A 19 14.26 -6.63 2.21
N GLY A 20 14.49 -6.29 3.48
CA GLY A 20 14.87 -7.23 4.53
C GLY A 20 13.70 -7.97 5.22
N ALA A 21 12.45 -7.60 4.92
CA ALA A 21 11.28 -8.22 5.49
C ALA A 21 10.81 -9.36 4.56
N PRO A 22 10.84 -10.63 5.00
CA PRO A 22 10.53 -11.78 4.15
C PRO A 22 9.04 -11.91 3.83
N ASP A 23 8.17 -11.30 4.64
CA ASP A 23 6.73 -11.35 4.48
C ASP A 23 6.15 -9.93 4.61
N VAL A 24 6.12 -9.22 3.48
CA VAL A 24 5.62 -7.84 3.39
C VAL A 24 4.86 -7.64 2.09
N THR A 25 3.71 -6.99 2.17
CA THR A 25 2.92 -6.59 1.00
C THR A 25 2.90 -5.07 0.90
N LEU A 26 3.20 -4.54 -0.30
CA LEU A 26 3.09 -3.11 -0.61
C LEU A 26 1.91 -2.86 -1.54
N THR A 27 0.93 -2.11 -1.06
CA THR A 27 -0.24 -1.67 -1.82
C THR A 27 -0.22 -0.15 -1.97
N VAL A 28 -0.28 0.34 -3.21
CA VAL A 28 -0.33 1.77 -3.50
C VAL A 28 -1.79 2.16 -3.74
N ILE A 29 -2.27 3.16 -3.00
CA ILE A 29 -3.58 3.79 -3.22
C ILE A 29 -3.33 5.09 -4.01
N PRO A 30 -3.68 5.14 -5.31
CA PRO A 30 -3.47 6.34 -6.12
C PRO A 30 -4.39 7.47 -5.64
N ASP A 31 -4.02 8.71 -5.92
CA ASP A 31 -4.86 9.90 -5.69
C ASP A 31 -5.33 10.13 -4.23
N ALA A 32 -4.63 9.55 -3.25
CA ALA A 32 -4.81 9.83 -1.84
C ALA A 32 -3.74 10.82 -1.33
N ARG A 33 -4.11 11.70 -0.39
CA ARG A 33 -3.14 12.51 0.37
C ARG A 33 -2.56 11.68 1.52
N HIS A 34 -1.90 12.34 2.46
CA HIS A 34 -1.19 11.69 3.56
C HIS A 34 -2.08 10.73 4.38
N PHE A 35 -3.35 11.09 4.60
CA PHE A 35 -4.29 10.26 5.36
C PHE A 35 -5.26 9.51 4.44
N ALA A 36 -4.75 8.46 3.78
CA ALA A 36 -5.51 7.67 2.81
C ALA A 36 -6.79 7.04 3.39
N MET A 37 -6.82 6.72 4.69
CA MET A 37 -8.01 6.17 5.35
C MET A 37 -9.17 7.15 5.46
N TYR A 38 -8.91 8.46 5.45
CA TYR A 38 -9.97 9.47 5.42
C TYR A 38 -10.31 9.89 4.00
N ASP A 39 -9.32 9.94 3.10
CA ASP A 39 -9.53 10.35 1.71
C ASP A 39 -10.22 9.26 0.88
N GLN A 40 -9.82 7.99 1.07
CA GLN A 40 -10.32 6.84 0.31
C GLN A 40 -10.59 5.64 1.22
N PRO A 41 -11.55 5.75 2.15
CA PRO A 41 -11.82 4.71 3.14
C PRO A 41 -12.16 3.36 2.50
N GLN A 42 -12.87 3.34 1.36
CA GLN A 42 -13.22 2.10 0.66
C GLN A 42 -11.98 1.39 0.11
N ALA A 43 -11.08 2.12 -0.56
CA ALA A 43 -9.87 1.53 -1.12
C ALA A 43 -8.94 0.98 -0.03
N VAL A 44 -8.81 1.69 1.10
CA VAL A 44 -8.05 1.22 2.26
C VAL A 44 -8.68 -0.04 2.85
N ASN A 45 -10.01 -0.04 3.08
CA ASN A 45 -10.69 -1.19 3.67
C ASN A 45 -10.61 -2.43 2.78
N SER A 46 -10.76 -2.27 1.46
CA SER A 46 -10.59 -3.37 0.50
C SER A 46 -9.17 -3.92 0.53
N ALA A 47 -8.14 -3.06 0.53
CA ALA A 47 -6.75 -3.51 0.62
C ALA A 47 -6.44 -4.29 1.91
N ILE A 48 -7.03 -3.87 3.03
CA ILE A 48 -6.91 -4.59 4.31
C ILE A 48 -7.63 -5.94 4.24
N ALA A 49 -8.86 -5.99 3.72
CA ALA A 49 -9.63 -7.23 3.59
C ALA A 49 -8.91 -8.24 2.68
N ASP A 50 -8.35 -7.79 1.56
CA ASP A 50 -7.58 -8.62 0.62
C ASP A 50 -6.28 -9.14 1.22
N PHE A 51 -5.66 -8.40 2.13
CA PHE A 51 -4.52 -8.89 2.89
C PHE A 51 -4.95 -9.96 3.89
N LEU A 52 -5.99 -9.67 4.68
CA LEU A 52 -6.50 -10.58 5.72
C LEU A 52 -6.98 -11.91 5.14
N SER A 53 -7.59 -11.93 3.95
CA SER A 53 -8.03 -13.17 3.30
C SER A 53 -6.89 -14.10 2.89
N LYS A 54 -5.67 -13.57 2.75
CA LYS A 54 -4.46 -14.34 2.39
C LYS A 54 -3.71 -14.86 3.61
N VAL A 55 -3.74 -14.11 4.71
CA VAL A 55 -3.00 -14.46 5.94
C VAL A 55 -3.86 -15.19 6.97
N THR A 56 -5.19 -15.11 6.86
CA THR A 56 -6.10 -15.89 7.70
C THR A 56 -6.33 -17.24 7.03
N PRO A 57 -6.01 -18.37 7.68
CA PRO A 57 -6.41 -19.68 7.17
C PRO A 57 -7.94 -19.71 7.03
N ASN A 58 -8.46 -20.18 5.90
CA ASN A 58 -9.88 -20.52 5.79
C ASN A 58 -10.21 -21.45 6.97
N LYS A 59 -11.12 -21.00 7.84
CA LYS A 59 -11.67 -21.83 8.92
C LYS A 59 -12.41 -23.02 8.34
#